data_AF-A0A914LM86-F1
#
_entry.id   AF-A0A914LM86-F1
#
_cell.length_a   1.000
_cell.length_b   1.000
_cell.length_c   1.000
_cell.angle_alpha   90.00
_cell.angle_beta   90.00
_cell.angle_gamma   90.00
#
_symmetry.space_group_name_H-M   'P 1'
#
loop_
_entity.id
_entity.type
_entity.pdbx_description
1 polymer ?
#
loop_
_entity_poly.entity_id
_entity_poly.type
_entity_poly.pdbx_seq_one_letter_code
_entity_poly.pdbx_strand_id
1 'polypeptide(L)'
;MRKVNRSLSLIVFLNIGLLLLDYILTYILTGDSSKKYEVSVDTWFISTYISVTYLVGLAANAPILFINSSDYREAYLKEFNLIKKFFKKIFNNSSTPILVVPRVVINNQLNQVTPIAS
;
A
#
# COMPACT_ATOMS: atom_id res chain seq x y z
N MET A 1 10.13 30.15 -2.48
CA MET A 1 11.44 29.62 -2.05
C MET A 1 11.51 29.25 -0.56
N ARG A 2 11.11 30.11 0.40
CA ARG A 2 11.19 29.78 1.85
C ARG A 2 10.52 28.45 2.27
N LYS A 3 9.36 28.10 1.67
CA LYS A 3 8.65 26.85 1.97
C LYS A 3 9.41 25.60 1.51
N VAL A 4 9.96 25.63 0.30
CA VAL A 4 10.78 24.54 -0.26
C VAL A 4 12.05 24.33 0.58
N ASN A 5 12.72 25.41 0.97
CA ASN A 5 13.91 25.34 1.84
C ASN A 5 13.59 24.76 3.22
N ARG A 6 12.40 25.05 3.77
CA ARG A 6 11.93 24.44 5.02
C ARG A 6 11.69 22.94 4.87
N SER A 7 11.06 22.50 3.79
CA SER A 7 10.87 21.07 3.50
C SER A 7 12.20 20.35 3.35
N LEU A 8 13.14 20.95 2.60
CA LEU A 8 14.47 20.39 2.39
C LEU A 8 15.25 20.29 3.70
N SER A 9 15.20 21.32 4.54
CA SER A 9 15.83 21.31 5.86
C SER A 9 15.25 20.22 6.76
N LEU A 10 13.92 20.01 6.75
CA LEU A 10 13.27 18.96 7.52
C LEU A 10 13.67 17.56 7.03
N ILE A 11 13.74 17.36 5.72
CA ILE A 11 14.19 16.11 5.09
C ILE A 11 15.62 15.80 5.51
N VAL A 12 16.53 16.77 5.40
CA VAL A 12 17.93 16.60 5.77
C VAL A 12 18.06 16.31 7.26
N PHE A 13 17.36 17.07 8.10
CA PHE A 13 17.38 16.88 9.55
C PHE A 13 16.88 15.47 9.95
N LEU A 14 15.75 15.03 9.39
CA LEU A 14 15.18 13.73 9.69
C LEU A 14 16.09 12.58 9.22
N ASN A 15 16.60 12.64 8.00
CA ASN A 15 17.46 11.58 7.46
C ASN A 15 18.79 11.49 8.21
N ILE A 16 19.43 12.62 8.53
CA ILE A 16 20.67 12.61 9.32
C ILE A 16 20.39 12.10 10.74
N GLY A 17 19.30 12.54 11.38
CA GLY A 17 18.95 12.10 12.73
C GLY A 17 18.71 10.59 12.81
N LEU A 18 18.01 10.03 11.82
CA LEU A 18 17.74 8.60 11.78
C LEU A 18 18.97 7.76 11.39
N LEU A 19 19.83 8.26 10.52
CA LEU A 19 21.12 7.64 10.21
C LEU A 19 22.04 7.61 11.44
N LEU A 20 22.09 8.69 12.21
CA LEU A 20 22.87 8.74 13.45
C LEU A 20 22.32 7.77 14.50
N LEU A 21 21.00 7.65 14.63
CA LEU A 21 20.36 6.71 15.53
C LEU A 21 20.69 5.26 15.16
N ASP A 22 20.59 4.93 13.87
CA ASP A 22 20.98 3.61 13.33
C ASP A 22 22.45 3.28 13.63
N TYR A 23 23.34 4.24 13.38
CA TYR A 23 24.77 4.07 13.65
C TYR A 23 25.08 3.84 15.14
N ILE A 24 24.49 4.65 16.03
CA ILE A 24 24.69 4.53 17.49
C ILE A 24 24.18 3.18 17.99
N LEU A 25 22.97 2.77 17.62
CA LEU A 25 22.42 1.49 18.09
C LEU A 25 23.19 0.30 17.52
N THR A 26 23.61 0.36 16.25
CA THR A 26 24.45 -0.69 15.65
C THR A 26 25.78 -0.81 16.40
N TYR A 27 26.41 0.32 16.73
CA TYR A 27 27.63 0.32 17.53
C TYR A 27 27.43 -0.28 18.93
N ILE A 28 26.32 0.03 19.61
CA ILE A 28 26.00 -0.55 20.93
C ILE A 28 25.81 -2.07 20.82
N LEU A 29 25.10 -2.53 19.78
CA LEU A 29 24.84 -3.95 19.56
C LEU A 29 26.10 -4.72 19.16
N THR A 30 27.05 -4.05 18.48
CA THR A 30 28.19 -4.73 17.85
C THR A 30 29.57 -4.44 18.44
N GLY A 31 29.69 -3.43 19.29
CA GLY A 31 30.94 -2.91 19.82
C GLY A 31 31.66 -3.83 20.82
N ASP A 32 31.00 -4.87 21.33
CA ASP A 32 31.62 -5.84 22.23
C ASP A 32 32.08 -7.08 21.46
N SER A 33 33.29 -6.99 20.88
CA SER A 33 33.91 -8.05 20.06
C SER A 33 34.21 -9.34 20.85
N SER A 34 34.04 -9.32 22.18
CA SER A 34 34.33 -10.45 23.06
C SER A 34 33.14 -11.41 23.22
N LYS A 35 31.92 -10.97 22.85
CA LYS A 35 30.71 -11.79 22.91
C LYS A 35 30.54 -12.53 21.59
N LYS A 36 30.55 -13.86 21.64
CA LYS A 36 29.98 -14.67 20.55
C LYS A 36 28.54 -14.20 20.37
N TYR A 37 28.21 -13.69 19.18
CA TYR A 37 26.87 -13.22 18.86
C TYR A 37 25.91 -14.40 18.84
N GLU A 38 25.35 -14.73 19.99
CA GLU A 38 24.05 -15.38 20.02
C GLU A 38 23.03 -14.28 19.76
N VAL A 39 22.35 -14.38 18.62
CA VAL A 39 21.23 -13.51 18.29
C VAL A 39 20.10 -13.85 19.25
N SER A 40 20.05 -13.14 20.37
CA SER A 40 18.92 -13.17 21.29
C SER A 40 17.70 -12.52 20.64
N VAL A 41 16.52 -12.91 21.10
CA VAL A 41 15.24 -12.30 20.68
C VAL A 41 15.28 -10.77 20.85
N ASP A 42 15.88 -10.30 21.94
CA ASP A 42 16.00 -8.86 22.23
C ASP A 42 16.88 -8.14 21.20
N THR A 43 18.04 -8.71 20.84
CA THR A 43 18.91 -8.12 19.81
C THR A 43 18.25 -8.10 18.43
N TRP A 44 17.47 -9.14 18.09
CA TRP A 44 16.71 -9.18 16.84
C TRP A 44 15.58 -8.13 16.83
N PHE A 45 14.87 -7.97 17.94
CA PHE A 45 13.81 -6.97 18.08
C PHE A 45 14.36 -5.56 17.94
N ILE A 46 15.47 -5.25 18.62
CA ILE A 46 16.14 -3.94 18.53
C ILE A 46 16.62 -3.69 17.10
N SER A 47 17.27 -4.66 16.46
CA SER A 47 17.71 -4.54 15.05
C SER A 47 16.56 -4.27 14.08
N THR A 48 15.45 -4.98 14.25
CA THR A 48 14.24 -4.80 13.44
C THR A 48 13.63 -3.42 13.65
N TYR A 49 13.55 -2.97 14.91
CA TYR A 49 13.02 -1.65 15.26
C TYR A 49 13.84 -0.52 14.61
N ILE A 50 15.18 -0.61 14.65
CA ILE A 50 16.06 0.35 13.99
C ILE A 50 15.81 0.36 12.48
N SER A 51 15.78 -0.82 11.87
CA SER A 51 15.59 -0.97 10.41
C SER A 51 14.26 -0.35 9.96
N VAL A 52 13.19 -0.59 10.72
CA VAL A 52 11.87 0.02 10.46
C VAL A 52 11.95 1.54 10.59
N THR A 53 12.61 2.05 11.62
CA THR A 53 12.74 3.50 11.86
C THR A 53 13.52 4.17 10.72
N TYR A 54 14.60 3.55 10.25
CA TYR A 54 15.37 4.02 9.10
C TYR A 54 14.52 4.05 7.82
N LEU A 55 13.74 3.00 7.55
CA LEU A 55 12.81 2.96 6.42
C LEU A 55 11.74 4.05 6.48
N VAL A 56 11.22 4.34 7.68
CA VAL A 56 10.30 5.47 7.88
C VAL A 56 10.96 6.79 7.51
N GLY A 57 12.24 6.98 7.85
CA GLY A 57 13.02 8.15 7.44
C GLY A 57 13.07 8.37 5.94
N LEU A 58 13.40 7.30 5.20
CA LEU A 58 13.44 7.34 3.74
C LEU A 58 12.06 7.64 3.13
N ALA A 59 11.01 7.01 3.67
CA ALA A 59 9.64 7.19 3.19
C ALA A 59 9.07 8.57 3.54
N ALA A 60 9.50 9.19 4.65
CA ALA A 60 8.97 10.45 5.17
C ALA A 60 9.24 11.65 4.25
N ASN A 61 10.17 11.53 3.29
CA ASN A 61 10.43 12.57 2.30
C ASN A 61 9.17 12.96 1.52
N ALA A 62 8.38 11.97 1.09
CA ALA A 62 7.15 12.20 0.34
C ALA A 62 6.06 12.97 1.13
N PRO A 63 5.66 12.55 2.35
CA PRO A 63 4.70 13.31 3.14
C PRO A 63 5.23 14.69 3.57
N ILE A 64 6.53 14.83 3.87
CA ILE A 64 7.11 16.15 4.19
C ILE A 64 6.95 17.11 3.01
N LEU A 65 7.25 16.66 1.78
CA LEU A 65 7.07 17.46 0.56
C LEU A 65 5.60 17.75 0.28
N PHE A 66 4.73 16.75 0.43
CA PHE A 66 3.29 16.89 0.21
C PHE A 66 2.66 17.93 1.15
N ILE A 67 3.05 17.96 2.42
CA ILE A 67 2.49 18.87 3.43
C ILE A 67 3.07 20.28 3.27
N ASN A 68 4.38 20.40 3.05
CA ASN A 68 5.07 21.69 3.15
C ASN A 68 5.28 22.42 1.82
N SER A 69 5.05 21.77 0.67
CA SER A 69 5.15 22.41 -0.65
C SER A 69 3.86 22.26 -1.47
N SER A 70 3.30 23.40 -1.90
CA SER A 70 2.14 23.44 -2.79
C SER A 70 2.39 22.70 -4.10
N ASP A 71 3.57 22.91 -4.68
CA ASP A 71 3.91 22.44 -6.01
C ASP A 71 4.05 20.91 -6.01
N TYR A 72 4.71 20.37 -4.98
CA TYR A 72 4.77 18.92 -4.78
C TYR A 72 3.41 18.33 -4.47
N ARG A 73 2.60 18.99 -3.62
CA ARG A 73 1.24 18.54 -3.31
C ARG A 73 0.38 18.39 -4.56
N GLU A 74 0.42 19.37 -5.44
CA GLU A 74 -0.30 19.35 -6.72
C GLU A 74 0.20 18.23 -7.64
N ALA A 75 1.53 18.06 -7.75
CA ALA A 75 2.12 16.96 -8.51
C ALA A 75 1.67 15.59 -7.98
N TYR A 76 1.75 15.37 -6.67
CA TYR A 76 1.28 14.12 -6.04
C TYR A 76 -0.20 13.86 -6.33
N LEU A 77 -1.08 14.85 -6.14
CA LEU A 77 -2.52 14.68 -6.40
C LEU A 77 -2.81 14.34 -7.87
N LYS A 78 -2.05 14.90 -8.81
CA LYS A 78 -2.16 14.58 -10.23
C LYS A 78 -1.82 13.10 -10.48
N GLU A 79 -0.70 12.62 -9.95
CA GLU A 79 -0.29 11.22 -10.09
C GLU A 79 -1.25 10.26 -9.40
N PHE A 80 -1.72 10.57 -8.19
CA PHE A 80 -2.73 9.77 -7.49
C PHE A 80 -4.03 9.63 -8.30
N ASN A 81 -4.45 10.70 -8.98
CA ASN A 81 -5.62 10.65 -9.85
C ASN A 81 -5.40 9.77 -11.09
N LEU A 82 -4.19 9.73 -11.66
CA LEU A 82 -3.84 8.83 -12.75
C LEU A 82 -3.89 7.37 -12.30
N ILE A 83 -3.27 7.06 -11.15
CA ILE A 83 -3.28 5.73 -10.54
C ILE A 83 -4.74 5.30 -10.26
N LYS A 84 -5.54 6.18 -9.68
CA LYS A 84 -6.97 5.92 -9.40
C LYS A 84 -7.75 5.61 -10.68
N LYS A 85 -7.51 6.36 -11.76
CA LYS A 85 -8.14 6.10 -13.07
C LYS A 85 -7.70 4.74 -13.64
N PHE A 86 -6.43 4.39 -13.51
CA PHE A 86 -5.90 3.10 -13.95
C PHE A 86 -6.59 1.93 -13.23
N PHE A 87 -6.65 1.96 -11.90
CA PHE A 87 -7.36 0.92 -11.13
C PHE A 87 -8.85 0.89 -11.45
N LYS A 88 -9.52 2.06 -11.54
CA LYS A 88 -10.94 2.11 -11.92
C LYS A 88 -11.20 1.43 -13.26
N LYS A 89 -10.30 1.60 -14.25
CA LYS A 89 -10.42 0.95 -15.56
C LYS A 89 -10.29 -0.58 -15.45
N ILE A 90 -9.37 -1.07 -14.62
CA ILE A 90 -9.18 -2.51 -14.39
C ILE A 90 -10.43 -3.12 -13.75
N PHE A 91 -10.94 -2.51 -12.69
CA PHE A 91 -12.07 -3.08 -11.94
C PHE A 91 -13.41 -2.93 -12.65
N ASN A 92 -13.64 -1.84 -13.40
CA ASN A 92 -14.91 -1.64 -14.12
C ASN A 92 -15.05 -2.52 -15.37
N ASN A 93 -13.95 -3.01 -15.96
CA ASN A 93 -13.99 -3.92 -17.10
C ASN A 93 -14.17 -5.40 -16.68
N SER A 94 -14.21 -5.69 -15.39
CA SER A 94 -14.36 -7.06 -14.86
C SER A 94 -15.83 -7.53 -14.79
N SER A 95 -16.79 -6.69 -15.15
CA SER A 95 -18.22 -7.02 -15.16
C SER A 95 -18.67 -7.34 -16.59
N THR A 96 -18.31 -8.51 -17.11
CA THR A 96 -19.00 -9.03 -18.30
C THR A 96 -20.44 -9.37 -17.92
N PRO A 97 -21.46 -8.77 -18.56
CA PRO A 97 -22.84 -9.17 -18.30
C PRO A 97 -23.01 -10.63 -18.69
N ILE A 98 -23.43 -11.46 -17.74
CA ILE A 98 -23.83 -12.84 -18.03
C ILE A 98 -25.04 -12.73 -18.96
N LEU A 99 -24.87 -13.22 -20.20
CA LEU A 99 -25.94 -13.30 -21.18
C LEU A 99 -26.89 -14.42 -20.72
N VAL A 100 -27.86 -14.08 -19.88
CA VAL A 100 -28.89 -15.02 -19.44
C VAL A 100 -29.79 -15.29 -20.64
N VAL A 101 -29.52 -16.37 -21.37
CA VAL A 101 -30.44 -16.87 -22.39
C VAL A 101 -31.68 -17.39 -21.66
N PRO A 102 -32.89 -16.86 -21.94
CA PRO A 102 -34.10 -17.34 -21.28
C PRO A 102 -34.34 -18.80 -21.65
N ARG A 103 -34.45 -19.67 -20.64
CA ARG A 103 -34.87 -21.05 -20.80
C ARG A 103 -36.34 -21.05 -21.25
N VAL A 104 -36.59 -21.38 -22.52
CA VAL A 104 -37.94 -21.63 -23.03
C VAL A 104 -38.50 -22.85 -22.29
N VAL A 105 -39.48 -22.64 -21.42
CA VAL A 105 -40.21 -23.71 -20.73
C VAL A 105 -41.27 -24.24 -21.70
N ILE A 106 -40.99 -25.37 -22.35
CA ILE A 106 -41.99 -26.10 -23.13
C ILE A 106 -42.87 -26.88 -22.14
N ASN A 107 -43.84 -26.20 -21.53
CA ASN A 107 -44.96 -26.86 -20.86
C ASN A 107 -46.21 -26.53 -21.68
N ASN A 108 -46.71 -27.51 -22.44
CA ASN A 108 -48.12 -27.71 -22.81
C ASN A 108 -48.24 -28.69 -23.98
N GLN A 109 -48.16 -30.01 -23.76
CA GLN A 109 -48.79 -31.03 -24.65
C GLN A 109 -49.07 -32.39 -23.96
N LEU A 110 -49.25 -32.44 -22.63
CA LEU A 110 -49.70 -33.65 -21.93
C LEU A 110 -50.82 -33.25 -20.99
N ASN A 111 -52.04 -33.11 -21.52
CA ASN A 111 -53.33 -33.31 -20.83
C ASN A 111 -54.49 -32.78 -21.70
N GLN A 112 -54.79 -33.51 -22.78
CA GLN A 112 -56.15 -33.59 -23.33
C GLN A 112 -56.40 -35.04 -23.73
N VAL A 113 -56.74 -35.87 -22.74
CA VAL A 113 -57.49 -37.10 -22.98
C VAL A 113 -58.81 -36.92 -22.25
N THR A 114 -59.84 -36.50 -22.98
CA THR A 114 -61.23 -36.48 -22.51
C THR A 114 -61.75 -37.90 -22.38
N PRO A 115 -62.44 -38.28 -21.29
CA PRO A 115 -63.11 -39.57 -21.21
C PRO A 115 -64.36 -39.56 -22.11
N ILE A 116 -64.49 -40.60 -22.93
CA ILE A 116 -65.66 -40.85 -23.78
C ILE A 116 -66.77 -41.39 -22.87
N ALA A 117 -67.92 -40.72 -22.85
CA ALA A 117 -69.15 -41.24 -22.28
C ALA A 117 -69.96 -41.94 -23.38
N SER A 118 -70.21 -43.24 -23.19
CA SER A 118 -71.32 -44.02 -23.74
C SER A 118 -71.44 -45.32 -22.98
#